data_AF-A0A2W0AZV3-F1
#
_entry.id   AF-A0A2W0AZV3-F1
#
_cell.length_a   1.000
_cell.length_b   1.000
_cell.length_c   1.000
_cell.angle_alpha   90.00
_cell.angle_beta   90.00
_cell.angle_gamma   90.00
#
_symmetry.space_group_name_H-M   'P 1'
#
loop_
_entity.id
_entity.type
_entity.pdbx_description
1 polymer ?
#
loop_
_entity_poly.entity_id
_entity_poly.type
_entity_poly.pdbx_seq_one_letter_code
_entity_poly.pdbx_strand_id
1 'polypeptide(L)'
;MAEGQSSVQFDDVVQSFRVIRERPDTLREFFAKLARRQVAYHDFEALKHVSFRVSKGEMVGIIGRNGSGKSTILKIVAGVYTPTSGRALVNGSIAPLIE
;
A
#
# COMPACT_ATOMS: atom_id res chain seq x y z
N MET A 1 -17.88 10.98 -27.67
CA MET A 1 -17.80 9.61 -27.12
C MET A 1 -17.40 9.76 -25.66
N ALA A 2 -18.34 9.54 -24.73
CA ALA A 2 -18.12 9.82 -23.32
C ALA A 2 -17.29 8.69 -22.70
N GLU A 3 -16.01 8.93 -22.45
CA GLU A 3 -15.24 8.09 -21.54
C GLU A 3 -15.99 8.07 -20.20
N GLY A 4 -16.45 6.88 -19.79
CA GLY A 4 -17.06 6.70 -18.49
C GLY A 4 -16.08 7.18 -17.42
N GLN A 5 -16.43 8.26 -16.74
CA GLN A 5 -15.56 8.92 -15.78
C GLN A 5 -15.22 7.93 -14.64
N SER A 6 -14.01 7.37 -14.68
CA SER A 6 -13.53 6.48 -13.62
C SER A 6 -13.31 7.30 -12.35
N SER A 7 -13.94 6.90 -11.25
CA SER A 7 -13.80 7.54 -9.94
C SER A 7 -12.53 7.10 -9.24
N VAL A 8 -12.09 5.86 -9.46
CA VAL A 8 -10.83 5.31 -8.95
C VAL A 8 -10.11 4.59 -10.07
N GLN A 9 -8.80 4.82 -10.21
CA GLN A 9 -7.95 4.16 -11.20
C GLN A 9 -6.61 3.80 -10.58
N PHE A 10 -6.22 2.53 -10.75
CA PHE A 10 -4.90 2.00 -10.41
C PHE A 10 -4.27 1.53 -11.72
N ASP A 11 -3.08 2.05 -12.02
CA ASP A 11 -2.26 1.67 -13.17
C ASP A 11 -0.89 1.19 -12.66
N ASP A 12 -0.67 -0.12 -12.76
CA ASP A 12 0.57 -0.81 -12.39
C ASP A 12 1.10 -0.47 -10.98
N VAL A 13 0.19 -0.40 -10.00
CA VAL A 13 0.52 0.04 -8.64
C VAL A 13 1.31 -1.03 -7.90
N VAL A 14 2.48 -0.63 -7.41
CA VAL A 14 3.29 -1.40 -6.45
C VAL A 14 3.33 -0.64 -5.14
N GLN A 15 3.21 -1.38 -4.03
CA GLN A 15 3.41 -0.81 -2.71
C GLN A 15 4.33 -1.68 -1.87
N SER A 16 5.47 -1.11 -1.50
CA SER A 16 6.52 -1.77 -0.73
C SER A 16 6.68 -1.12 0.64
N PHE A 17 6.83 -1.95 1.66
CA PHE A 17 7.12 -1.53 3.02
C PHE A 17 8.49 -2.05 3.44
N ARG A 18 9.29 -1.15 4.02
CA ARG A 18 10.58 -1.54 4.59
C ARG A 18 10.36 -2.13 5.98
N VAL A 19 10.68 -3.40 6.15
CA VAL A 19 10.47 -4.14 7.41
C VAL A 19 11.81 -4.57 7.99
N ILE A 20 11.95 -4.41 9.31
CA ILE A 20 13.15 -4.79 10.06
C ILE A 20 13.13 -6.31 10.24
N ARG A 21 14.18 -7.02 9.76
CA ARG A 21 14.28 -8.48 9.84
C ARG A 21 14.48 -9.01 11.26
N GLU A 22 15.20 -8.27 12.09
CA GLU A 22 15.50 -8.64 13.48
C GLU A 22 15.27 -7.42 14.37
N ARG A 23 14.23 -7.47 15.20
CA ARG A 23 14.14 -6.54 16.32
C ARG A 23 15.20 -6.97 17.33
N PRO A 24 16.17 -6.12 17.69
CA PRO A 24 17.08 -6.46 18.78
C PRO A 24 16.25 -6.62 20.05
N ASP A 25 16.38 -7.77 20.70
CA ASP A 25 15.61 -8.09 21.91
C ASP A 25 16.11 -7.27 23.11
N THR A 26 17.28 -6.64 22.98
CA THR A 26 17.89 -5.81 24.02
C THR A 26 18.52 -4.52 23.48
N LEU A 27 18.57 -3.49 24.32
CA LEU A 27 19.26 -2.23 24.02
C LEU A 27 20.74 -2.45 23.68
N ARG A 28 21.42 -3.38 24.36
CA ARG A 28 22.82 -3.73 24.09
C ARG A 28 23.00 -4.24 22.66
N GLU A 29 22.10 -5.11 22.20
CA GLU A 29 22.13 -5.64 20.85
C GLU A 29 21.84 -4.56 19.81
N PHE A 30 20.91 -3.64 20.10
CA PHE A 30 20.65 -2.47 19.25
C PHE A 30 21.90 -1.61 19.06
N PHE A 31 22.59 -1.22 20.14
CA PHE A 31 23.82 -0.42 20.06
C PHE A 31 24.94 -1.16 19.30
N ALA A 32 25.08 -2.46 19.48
CA ALA A 32 26.06 -3.26 18.76
C ALA A 32 25.76 -3.34 17.25
N LYS A 33 24.50 -3.57 16.87
CA LYS A 33 24.06 -3.60 15.46
C LYS A 33 24.15 -2.22 14.79
N LEU A 34 23.86 -1.15 15.54
CA LEU A 34 23.99 0.23 15.07
C LEU A 34 25.46 0.61 14.81
N ALA A 35 26.35 0.29 15.76
CA ALA A 35 27.80 0.51 15.60
C ALA A 35 28.38 -0.25 14.39
N ARG A 36 27.80 -1.40 14.05
CA ARG A 36 28.20 -2.22 12.89
C ARG A 36 27.46 -1.87 11.59
N ARG A 37 26.54 -0.89 11.58
CA ARG A 37 25.64 -0.59 10.44
C ARG A 37 24.87 -1.82 9.90
N GLN A 38 24.59 -2.81 10.75
CA GLN A 38 23.97 -4.08 10.36
C GLN A 38 22.45 -4.12 10.59
N VAL A 39 21.75 -2.98 10.49
CA VAL A 39 20.28 -3.01 10.51
C VAL A 39 19.81 -3.45 9.12
N ALA A 40 19.63 -4.76 8.97
CA ALA A 40 19.13 -5.36 7.75
C ALA A 40 17.62 -5.10 7.65
N TYR A 41 17.26 -4.25 6.70
CA TYR A 41 15.88 -4.12 6.26
C TYR A 41 15.64 -5.02 5.05
N HIS A 42 14.44 -5.59 4.95
CA HIS A 42 13.97 -6.14 3.68
C HIS A 42 12.75 -5.35 3.19
N ASP A 43 12.59 -5.27 1.89
CA ASP A 43 11.39 -4.69 1.29
C ASP A 43 10.33 -5.78 1.16
N PHE A 44 9.14 -5.50 1.70
CA PHE A 44 7.96 -6.35 1.61
C PHE A 44 6.96 -5.68 0.68
N GLU A 45 6.74 -6.28 -0.49
CA GLU A 45 5.73 -5.83 -1.45
C GLU A 45 4.35 -6.29 -1.01
N ALA A 46 3.57 -5.36 -0.45
CA ALA A 46 2.18 -5.59 -0.09
C ALA A 46 1.24 -5.59 -1.31
N LEU A 47 1.58 -4.84 -2.35
CA LEU A 47 0.88 -4.84 -3.65
C LEU A 47 1.89 -5.00 -4.76
N LYS A 48 1.56 -5.84 -5.75
CA LYS A 48 2.44 -6.22 -6.86
C LYS A 48 1.70 -5.98 -8.19
N HIS A 49 2.07 -4.93 -8.90
CA HIS A 49 1.57 -4.62 -10.24
C HIS A 49 0.03 -4.62 -10.35
N VAL A 50 -0.64 -3.97 -9.40
CA VAL A 50 -2.11 -3.96 -9.31
C VAL A 50 -2.68 -2.91 -10.27
N SER A 51 -3.56 -3.35 -11.18
CA SER A 51 -4.26 -2.45 -12.11
C SER A 51 -5.75 -2.73 -12.11
N PHE A 52 -6.57 -1.71 -11.89
CA PHE A 52 -8.03 -1.78 -11.98
C PHE A 52 -8.64 -0.38 -12.13
N ARG A 53 -9.91 -0.33 -12.56
CA ARG A 53 -10.70 0.90 -12.63
C ARG A 53 -12.05 0.66 -11.98
N VAL A 54 -12.53 1.68 -11.27
CA VAL A 54 -13.88 1.71 -10.72
C VAL A 54 -14.59 2.91 -11.32
N SER A 55 -15.74 2.65 -11.94
CA SER A 55 -16.56 3.67 -12.56
C SER A 55 -17.46 4.36 -11.55
N LYS A 56 -17.89 5.58 -11.85
CA LYS A 56 -18.89 6.27 -11.02
C LYS A 56 -20.19 5.43 -10.94
N GLY A 57 -20.67 5.19 -9.73
CA GLY A 57 -21.87 4.39 -9.47
C GLY A 57 -21.62 2.89 -9.35
N GLU A 58 -20.39 2.43 -9.54
CA GLU A 58 -20.01 1.03 -9.38
C GLU A 58 -19.77 0.69 -7.89
N MET A 59 -20.18 -0.52 -7.50
CA MET A 59 -19.89 -1.07 -6.17
C MET A 59 -18.93 -2.25 -6.34
N VAL A 60 -17.77 -2.16 -5.69
CA VAL A 60 -16.69 -3.16 -5.80
C VAL A 60 -16.37 -3.72 -4.41
N GLY A 61 -16.34 -5.05 -4.30
CA GLY A 61 -15.87 -5.75 -3.11
C GLY A 61 -14.44 -6.25 -3.28
N ILE A 62 -13.57 -5.97 -2.31
CA ILE A 62 -12.20 -6.50 -2.28
C ILE A 62 -12.13 -7.68 -1.31
N ILE A 63 -11.88 -8.88 -1.82
CA ILE A 63 -11.81 -10.12 -1.04
C ILE A 63 -10.43 -10.79 -1.15
N GLY A 64 -10.05 -11.57 -0.14
CA GLY A 64 -8.74 -12.23 -0.09
C GLY A 64 -8.31 -12.58 1.33
N ARG A 65 -7.27 -13.41 1.47
CA ARG A 65 -6.72 -13.85 2.76
C ARG A 65 -6.12 -12.69 3.56
N ASN A 66 -5.88 -12.91 4.86
CA ASN A 66 -5.12 -11.95 5.67
C ASN A 66 -3.72 -11.76 5.09
N GLY A 67 -3.24 -10.52 5.07
CA GLY A 67 -1.95 -10.16 4.46
C GLY A 67 -1.98 -10.00 2.93
N SER A 68 -3.11 -10.17 2.24
CA SER A 68 -3.19 -10.05 0.78
C SER A 68 -3.19 -8.62 0.21
N GLY A 69 -2.96 -7.60 1.04
CA GLY A 69 -2.87 -6.20 0.59
C GLY A 69 -4.19 -5.41 0.53
N LYS A 70 -5.35 -5.98 0.92
CA LYS A 70 -6.66 -5.29 0.84
C LYS A 70 -6.69 -3.94 1.54
N SER A 71 -6.28 -3.91 2.81
CA SER A 71 -6.21 -2.66 3.58
C SER A 71 -5.20 -1.68 2.98
N THR A 72 -4.14 -2.18 2.33
CA THR A 72 -3.18 -1.35 1.60
C THR A 72 -3.83 -0.67 0.40
N ILE A 73 -4.64 -1.39 -0.40
CA ILE A 73 -5.43 -0.80 -1.49
C ILE A 73 -6.35 0.29 -0.96
N LEU A 74 -7.13 -0.01 0.09
CA LEU A 74 -8.06 0.95 0.68
C LEU A 74 -7.34 2.20 1.23
N LYS A 75 -6.17 2.04 1.84
CA LYS A 75 -5.34 3.15 2.32
C LYS A 75 -4.76 3.99 1.18
N ILE A 76 -4.41 3.39 0.05
CA ILE A 76 -4.00 4.14 -1.15
C ILE A 76 -5.18 4.92 -1.72
N VAL A 77 -6.35 4.28 -1.85
CA VAL A 77 -7.58 4.96 -2.29
C VAL A 77 -7.85 6.14 -1.37
N ALA A 78 -7.89 5.94 -0.06
CA ALA A 78 -8.12 6.99 0.94
C ALA A 78 -7.05 8.10 1.00
N GLY A 79 -5.98 8.02 0.21
CA GLY A 79 -4.89 8.99 0.19
C GLY A 79 -3.94 8.91 1.39
N VAL A 80 -4.06 7.87 2.23
CA VAL A 80 -3.17 7.64 3.39
C VAL A 80 -1.78 7.21 2.93
N TYR A 81 -1.71 6.41 1.86
CA TYR A 81 -0.45 5.98 1.26
C TYR A 81 -0.33 6.45 -0.18
N THR A 82 0.85 6.97 -0.52
CA THR A 82 1.26 7.10 -1.93
C THR A 82 1.88 5.78 -2.38
N PRO A 83 1.52 5.27 -3.58
CA PRO A 83 2.19 4.11 -4.17
C PRO A 83 3.71 4.27 -4.23
N THR A 84 4.45 3.18 -4.09
CA THR A 84 5.91 3.16 -4.25
C THR A 84 6.27 3.31 -5.73
N SER A 85 5.50 2.67 -6.61
CA SER A 85 5.56 2.89 -8.06
C SER A 85 4.17 2.70 -8.69
N GLY A 86 4.06 3.02 -9.97
CA GLY A 86 2.78 3.07 -10.69
C GLY A 86 2.00 4.34 -10.36
N ARG A 87 0.69 4.31 -10.63
CA ARG A 87 -0.20 5.47 -10.44
C ARG A 87 -1.53 5.05 -9.84
N ALA A 88 -1.97 5.78 -8.82
CA ALA A 88 -3.33 5.71 -8.31
C ALA A 88 -3.98 7.09 -8.43
N LEU A 89 -5.14 7.17 -9.05
CA LEU A 89 -5.95 8.38 -9.19
C LEU A 89 -7.31 8.16 -8.52
N VAL A 90 -7.74 9.14 -7.75
CA VAL A 90 -9.09 9.18 -7.19
C VAL A 90 -9.71 10.52 -7.53
N ASN A 91 -10.84 10.48 -8.23
CA ASN A 91 -11.57 11.65 -8.71
C ASN A 91 -12.79 11.88 -7.82
N GLY A 92 -12.74 12.93 -7.01
CA GLY A 92 -13.81 13.31 -6.06
C GLY A 92 -13.32 13.36 -4.62
N SER A 93 -14.25 13.49 -3.68
CA SER A 93 -13.95 13.39 -2.26
C SER A 93 -14.12 11.96 -1.76
N ILE A 94 -13.34 11.61 -0.74
CA ILE A 94 -13.39 10.29 -0.10
C ILE A 94 -13.88 10.50 1.32
N ALA A 95 -14.79 9.65 1.77
CA ALA A 95 -15.19 9.52 3.16
C ALA A 95 -14.76 8.13 3.64
N PRO A 96 -13.50 7.96 4.10
CA PRO A 96 -13.02 6.66 4.53
C PRO A 96 -13.70 6.26 5.84
N LEU A 97 -14.40 5.13 5.84
CA LEU A 97 -14.90 4.46 7.04
C LEU A 97 -13.95 3.30 7.37
N ILE A 98 -12.70 3.64 7.71
CA ILE A 98 -11.65 2.68 8.02
C ILE A 98 -10.98 3.10 9.34
N GLU A 99 -10.95 2.19 10.32
CA GLU A 99 -10.07 2.24 11.50
C GLU A 99 -8.69 1.62 11.18
#